data_AF-A0A836SEI6-F1
#
_entry.id   AF-A0A836SEI6-F1
#
_cell.length_a   1.000
_cell.length_b   1.000
_cell.length_c   1.000
_cell.angle_alpha   90.00
_cell.angle_beta   90.00
_cell.angle_gamma   90.00
#
_symmetry.space_group_name_H-M   'P 1'
#
loop_
_entity.id
_entity.type
_entity.pdbx_description
1 polymer ?
#
loop_
_entity_poly.entity_id
_entity_poly.type
_entity_poly.pdbx_seq_one_letter_code
_entity_poly.pdbx_strand_id
1 'polypeptide(L)'
;PTKIKWFAKSSGTTTSKSKFIPVSDEALKNCHYKAVKDMLCLYVTNNKDSKMFSGKNLRLGGSSAVYENKDTYFGDLSAIIIENLPLWAEYSSAPKQKTALMSDWETKMDKIIEETIDKDITNIYATTPYKIGYFIFSESLITSFANSSWVQ
;
A
#
# COMPACT_ATOMS: atom_id res chain seq x y z
N PRO A 1 -17.41 11.47 20.13
CA PRO A 1 -17.20 10.51 19.03
C PRO A 1 -16.75 11.24 17.75
N THR A 2 -15.65 10.81 17.13
CA THR A 2 -15.14 11.41 15.89
C THR A 2 -16.05 11.07 14.70
N LYS A 3 -16.34 12.04 13.83
CA LYS A 3 -17.18 11.84 12.64
C LYS A 3 -16.47 10.90 11.66
N ILE A 4 -17.11 9.80 11.28
CA ILE A 4 -16.58 8.87 10.29
C ILE A 4 -16.87 9.40 8.88
N LYS A 5 -15.81 9.48 8.06
CA LYS A 5 -15.89 9.84 6.63
C LYS A 5 -15.51 8.70 5.69
N TRP A 6 -14.70 7.74 6.16
CA TRP A 6 -14.15 6.67 5.34
C TRP A 6 -14.82 5.34 5.63
N PHE A 7 -15.14 4.58 4.58
CA PHE A 7 -15.72 3.26 4.68
C PHE A 7 -14.97 2.27 3.79
N ALA A 8 -14.28 1.31 4.40
CA ALA A 8 -13.62 0.24 3.68
C ALA A 8 -14.66 -0.75 3.14
N LYS A 9 -14.60 -1.03 1.84
CA LYS A 9 -15.43 -2.05 1.19
C LYS A 9 -14.79 -3.41 1.40
N SER A 10 -15.58 -4.38 1.85
CA SER A 10 -15.20 -5.79 1.87
C SER A 10 -16.15 -6.61 1.00
N SER A 11 -15.64 -7.68 0.39
CA SER A 11 -16.36 -8.48 -0.60
C SER A 11 -17.59 -9.21 -0.05
N GLY A 12 -17.69 -9.43 1.27
CA GLY A 12 -18.81 -10.12 1.92
C GLY A 12 -18.82 -11.63 1.60
N THR A 13 -19.10 -12.47 2.59
CA THR A 13 -18.96 -13.93 2.43
C THR A 13 -20.23 -14.68 2.04
N THR A 14 -21.40 -14.03 2.02
CA THR A 14 -22.66 -14.64 1.53
C THR A 14 -23.68 -13.55 1.22
N THR A 15 -24.43 -13.70 0.12
CA THR A 15 -25.43 -12.76 -0.44
C THR A 15 -24.90 -11.37 -0.83
N SER A 16 -24.22 -11.28 -1.99
CA SER A 16 -24.09 -10.18 -2.98
C SER A 16 -24.00 -8.69 -2.55
N LYS A 17 -23.99 -8.37 -1.25
CA LYS A 17 -23.97 -7.03 -0.70
C LYS A 17 -22.61 -6.84 -0.04
N SER A 18 -21.85 -5.90 -0.58
CA SER A 18 -20.58 -5.49 0.03
C SER A 18 -20.84 -4.94 1.43
N LYS A 19 -19.99 -5.30 2.39
CA LYS A 19 -20.02 -4.73 3.74
C LYS A 19 -19.10 -3.51 3.78
N PHE A 20 -19.59 -2.44 4.40
CA PHE A 20 -18.86 -1.19 4.57
C PHE A 20 -18.41 -1.07 6.03
N ILE A 21 -17.11 -1.05 6.24
CA ILE A 21 -16.50 -1.00 7.56
C ILE A 21 -16.04 0.44 7.81
N PRO A 22 -16.54 1.13 8.85
CA PRO A 22 -16.11 2.50 9.14
C PRO A 22 -14.62 2.53 9.49
N VAL A 23 -13.89 3.46 8.88
CA VAL A 23 -12.48 3.72 9.15
C VAL A 23 -12.36 5.13 9.74
N SER A 24 -11.94 5.21 11.00
CA SER A 24 -11.72 6.50 11.68
C SER A 24 -10.27 6.97 11.52
N ASP A 25 -10.03 8.26 11.75
CA ASP A 25 -8.67 8.81 11.77
C ASP A 25 -7.80 8.16 12.87
N GLU A 26 -8.42 7.77 13.99
CA GLU A 26 -7.75 7.02 15.05
C GLU A 26 -7.39 5.61 14.59
N ALA A 27 -8.22 4.94 13.80
CA ALA A 27 -7.88 3.63 13.22
C ALA A 27 -6.68 3.74 12.27
N LEU A 28 -6.64 4.79 11.43
CA LEU A 28 -5.49 5.06 10.58
C LEU A 28 -4.21 5.31 11.41
N LYS A 29 -4.27 6.21 12.39
CA LYS A 29 -3.11 6.64 13.18
C LYS A 29 -2.63 5.59 14.18
N ASN A 30 -3.53 5.08 15.02
CA ASN A 30 -3.20 4.26 16.18
C ASN A 30 -3.16 2.76 15.87
N CYS A 31 -3.69 2.34 14.72
CA CYS A 31 -3.57 0.96 14.24
C CYS A 31 -2.66 0.89 13.02
N HIS A 32 -3.09 1.33 11.84
CA HIS A 32 -2.37 1.07 10.59
C HIS A 32 -0.97 1.71 10.56
N TYR A 33 -0.86 3.01 10.85
CA TYR A 33 0.43 3.70 10.84
C TYR A 33 1.31 3.29 12.00
N LYS A 34 0.73 3.06 13.18
CA LYS A 34 1.48 2.55 14.33
C LYS A 34 2.09 1.17 14.02
N ALA A 35 1.32 0.24 13.48
CA ALA A 35 1.79 -1.10 13.14
C ALA A 35 2.94 -1.07 12.13
N VAL A 36 2.84 -0.23 11.08
CA VAL A 36 3.93 -0.08 10.11
C VAL A 36 5.17 0.53 10.76
N LYS A 37 5.03 1.56 11.60
CA LYS A 37 6.18 2.17 12.32
C LYS A 37 6.87 1.16 13.24
N ASP A 38 6.10 0.39 14.00
CA ASP A 38 6.63 -0.64 14.91
C ASP A 38 7.38 -1.71 14.11
N MET A 39 6.80 -2.18 12.99
CA MET A 39 7.43 -3.15 12.09
C MET A 39 8.74 -2.61 11.49
N LEU A 40 8.73 -1.37 10.98
CA LEU A 40 9.92 -0.73 10.42
C LEU A 40 11.03 -0.59 11.47
N CYS A 41 10.67 -0.15 12.69
CA CYS A 41 11.59 -0.01 13.81
C CYS A 41 12.26 -1.35 14.15
N LEU A 42 11.46 -2.41 14.28
CA LEU A 42 11.97 -3.76 14.52
C LEU A 42 12.89 -4.24 13.38
N TYR A 43 12.50 -3.98 12.13
CA TYR A 43 13.28 -4.40 10.97
C TYR A 43 14.65 -3.71 10.94
N VAL A 44 14.71 -2.38 11.02
CA VAL A 44 15.98 -1.64 10.94
C VAL A 44 16.87 -1.85 12.15
N THR A 45 16.29 -2.10 13.32
CA THR A 45 17.06 -2.45 14.53
C THR A 45 17.80 -3.77 14.35
N ASN A 46 17.19 -4.74 13.66
CA ASN A 46 17.77 -6.06 13.40
C ASN A 46 18.63 -6.12 12.13
N ASN A 47 18.52 -5.13 11.24
CA ASN A 47 19.22 -5.10 9.95
C ASN A 47 19.95 -3.75 9.81
N LYS A 48 21.06 -3.58 10.55
CA LYS A 48 21.79 -2.30 10.63
C LYS A 48 22.34 -1.80 9.29
N ASP A 49 22.66 -2.71 8.38
CA ASP A 49 23.15 -2.40 7.04
C ASP A 49 22.02 -2.24 6.01
N SER A 50 20.77 -2.21 6.47
CA SER A 50 19.60 -2.08 5.60
C SER A 50 19.62 -0.78 4.80
N LYS A 51 19.45 -0.91 3.48
CA LYS A 51 19.26 0.20 2.53
C LYS A 51 17.80 0.62 2.38
N MET A 52 16.95 0.22 3.31
CA MET A 52 15.51 0.43 3.20
C MET A 52 15.14 1.91 3.02
N PHE A 53 15.89 2.85 3.59
CA PHE A 53 15.60 4.28 3.48
C PHE A 53 16.53 5.02 2.52
N SER A 54 17.41 4.34 1.78
CA SER A 54 18.33 5.01 0.84
C SER A 54 17.71 5.34 -0.51
N GLY A 55 16.55 4.74 -0.84
CA GLY A 55 15.84 4.97 -2.09
C GLY A 55 14.32 5.06 -1.91
N LYS A 56 13.58 4.99 -3.01
CA LYS A 56 12.11 5.00 -3.04
C LYS A 56 11.56 3.59 -2.80
N ASN A 57 10.37 3.55 -2.22
CA ASN A 57 9.61 2.34 -1.99
C ASN A 57 8.61 2.14 -3.14
N LEU A 58 8.80 1.12 -3.96
CA LEU A 58 7.87 0.75 -5.03
C LEU A 58 6.60 0.15 -4.42
N ARG A 59 5.49 0.84 -4.60
CA ARG A 59 4.14 0.44 -4.20
C ARG A 59 3.46 -0.29 -5.35
N LEU A 60 3.14 -1.56 -5.14
CA LEU A 60 2.34 -2.35 -6.07
C LEU A 60 1.00 -2.72 -5.43
N GLY A 61 -0.06 -2.00 -5.81
CA GLY A 61 -1.43 -2.30 -5.37
C GLY A 61 -2.29 -2.75 -6.53
N GLY A 62 -3.28 -3.60 -6.27
CA GLY A 62 -4.32 -3.92 -7.25
C GLY A 62 -5.14 -2.70 -7.70
N SER A 63 -6.14 -2.93 -8.52
CA SER A 63 -7.08 -1.91 -8.97
C SER A 63 -7.97 -1.43 -7.82
N SER A 64 -7.67 -0.26 -7.27
CA SER A 64 -8.39 0.27 -6.11
C SER A 64 -8.66 1.76 -6.29
N ALA A 65 -9.93 2.11 -6.53
CA ALA A 65 -10.39 3.49 -6.61
C ALA A 65 -11.15 3.88 -5.33
N VAL A 66 -11.07 5.15 -4.98
CA VAL A 66 -11.93 5.77 -3.97
C VAL A 66 -13.13 6.41 -4.65
N TYR A 67 -14.31 6.13 -4.14
CA TYR A 67 -15.59 6.70 -4.57
C TYR A 67 -16.12 7.64 -3.50
N GLU A 68 -16.59 8.82 -3.91
CA GLU A 68 -17.21 9.82 -3.03
C GLU A 68 -18.72 9.85 -3.23
N ASN A 69 -19.47 9.92 -2.13
CA ASN A 69 -20.91 10.18 -2.13
C ASN A 69 -21.24 11.16 -1.01
N LYS A 70 -21.58 12.40 -1.39
CA LYS A 70 -21.73 13.53 -0.46
C LYS A 70 -20.43 13.71 0.33
N ASP A 71 -20.49 13.71 1.66
CA ASP A 71 -19.33 13.89 2.55
C ASP A 71 -18.73 12.56 3.03
N THR A 72 -18.86 11.49 2.25
CA THR A 72 -18.44 10.13 2.64
C THR A 72 -17.72 9.43 1.50
N TYR A 73 -16.63 8.75 1.84
CA TYR A 73 -15.72 8.10 0.91
C TYR A 73 -15.72 6.59 1.11
N PHE A 74 -15.66 5.85 0.01
CA PHE A 74 -15.73 4.39 -0.04
C PHE A 74 -14.60 3.86 -0.90
N GLY A 75 -13.96 2.76 -0.49
CA GLY A 75 -12.92 2.15 -1.29
C GLY A 75 -12.30 0.95 -0.59
N ASP A 76 -11.33 0.32 -1.23
CA ASP A 76 -10.52 -0.68 -0.54
C ASP A 76 -9.76 -0.03 0.61
N LEU A 77 -9.53 -0.78 1.68
CA LEU A 77 -8.77 -0.27 2.83
C LEU A 77 -7.38 0.24 2.43
N SER A 78 -6.72 -0.43 1.48
CA SER A 78 -5.45 0.02 0.91
C SER A 78 -5.56 1.39 0.22
N ALA A 79 -6.60 1.62 -0.58
CA ALA A 79 -6.83 2.92 -1.22
C ALA A 79 -7.09 4.03 -0.21
N ILE A 80 -7.87 3.74 0.84
CA ILE A 80 -8.12 4.69 1.95
C ILE A 80 -6.81 5.04 2.67
N ILE A 81 -5.97 4.03 2.96
CA ILE A 81 -4.67 4.26 3.59
C ILE A 81 -3.78 5.13 2.72
N ILE A 82 -3.73 4.84 1.41
CA ILE A 82 -2.97 5.60 0.41
C ILE A 82 -3.43 7.06 0.35
N GLU A 83 -4.75 7.30 0.34
CA GLU A 83 -5.34 8.64 0.32
C GLU A 83 -4.99 9.48 1.56
N ASN A 84 -4.76 8.83 2.69
CA ASN A 84 -4.50 9.52 3.95
C ASN A 84 -3.02 9.48 4.36
N LEU A 85 -2.13 9.07 3.45
CA LEU A 85 -0.71 9.00 3.78
C LEU A 85 -0.15 10.37 4.16
N PRO A 86 0.71 10.43 5.18
CA PRO A 86 1.45 11.64 5.45
C PRO A 86 2.40 11.94 4.28
N LEU A 87 2.59 13.22 3.96
CA LEU A 87 3.35 13.68 2.79
C LEU A 87 4.76 13.06 2.68
N TRP A 88 5.44 12.83 3.80
CA TRP A 88 6.76 12.20 3.78
C TRP A 88 6.73 10.75 3.30
N ALA A 89 5.65 10.01 3.58
CA ALA A 89 5.47 8.62 3.16
C ALA A 89 5.04 8.54 1.68
N GLU A 90 4.28 9.53 1.21
CA GLU A 90 4.01 9.69 -0.22
C GLU A 90 5.31 10.01 -0.97
N TYR A 91 6.08 10.98 -0.48
CA TYR A 91 7.34 11.37 -1.10
C TYR A 91 8.35 10.24 -1.15
N SER A 92 8.41 9.38 -0.13
CA SER A 92 9.32 8.21 -0.11
C SER A 92 8.81 7.01 -0.93
N SER A 93 7.67 7.15 -1.62
CA SER A 93 7.06 6.08 -2.44
C SER A 93 7.11 6.39 -3.94
N ALA A 94 7.04 5.33 -4.74
CA ALA A 94 6.77 5.39 -6.18
C ALA A 94 5.81 4.26 -6.57
N PRO A 95 4.91 4.42 -7.54
CA PRO A 95 4.61 5.65 -8.28
C PRO A 95 3.89 6.69 -7.40
N LYS A 96 3.53 7.85 -7.98
CA LYS A 96 2.69 8.85 -7.33
C LYS A 96 1.33 8.26 -6.95
N GLN A 97 0.71 8.85 -5.93
CA GLN A 97 -0.60 8.42 -5.42
C GLN A 97 -1.66 8.27 -6.52
N LYS A 98 -1.76 9.23 -7.44
CA LYS A 98 -2.70 9.20 -8.56
C LYS A 98 -2.59 7.91 -9.38
N THR A 99 -1.36 7.50 -9.69
CA THR A 99 -1.07 6.28 -10.46
C THR A 99 -1.32 5.03 -9.62
N ALA A 100 -0.95 5.06 -8.34
CA ALA A 100 -1.22 3.97 -7.41
C ALA A 100 -2.72 3.67 -7.21
N LEU A 101 -3.60 4.66 -7.42
CA LEU A 101 -5.06 4.55 -7.26
C LEU A 101 -5.82 4.35 -8.58
N MET A 102 -5.12 4.11 -9.69
CA MET A 102 -5.75 3.77 -10.97
C MET A 102 -6.49 2.42 -10.89
N SER A 103 -7.69 2.36 -11.47
CA SER A 103 -8.53 1.17 -11.53
C SER A 103 -8.22 0.25 -12.71
N ASP A 104 -7.78 0.80 -13.84
CA ASP A 104 -7.37 -0.01 -14.99
C ASP A 104 -5.95 -0.54 -14.77
N TRP A 105 -5.80 -1.86 -14.69
CA TRP A 105 -4.53 -2.50 -14.33
C TRP A 105 -3.46 -2.34 -15.42
N GLU A 106 -3.84 -2.48 -16.69
CA GLU A 106 -2.91 -2.43 -17.81
C GLU A 106 -2.32 -1.02 -17.94
N THR A 107 -3.17 0.01 -18.00
CA THR A 107 -2.73 1.41 -18.04
C THR A 107 -1.95 1.80 -16.78
N LYS A 108 -2.35 1.27 -15.61
CA LYS A 108 -1.62 1.50 -14.36
C LYS A 108 -0.21 0.92 -14.41
N MET A 109 -0.05 -0.27 -14.96
CA MET A 109 1.26 -0.92 -15.07
C MET A 109 2.21 -0.09 -15.94
N ASP A 110 1.74 0.37 -17.10
CA ASP A 110 2.53 1.23 -17.98
C ASP A 110 2.97 2.51 -17.26
N LYS A 111 2.05 3.14 -16.51
CA LYS A 111 2.35 4.34 -15.72
C LYS A 111 3.28 4.07 -14.53
N ILE A 112 3.18 2.92 -13.88
CA ILE A 112 4.12 2.50 -12.83
C ILE A 112 5.52 2.43 -13.42
N ILE A 113 5.69 1.75 -14.56
CA ILE A 113 6.98 1.61 -15.23
C ILE A 113 7.53 2.99 -15.60
N GLU A 114 6.76 3.80 -16.32
CA GLU A 114 7.15 5.16 -16.71
C GLU A 114 7.59 6.02 -15.51
N GLU A 115 6.88 5.95 -14.39
CA GLU A 115 7.20 6.74 -13.21
C GLU A 115 8.35 6.19 -12.36
N THR A 116 8.77 4.95 -12.57
CA THR A 116 9.71 4.26 -11.66
C THR A 116 11.02 3.87 -12.33
N ILE A 117 11.09 3.83 -13.66
CA ILE A 117 12.24 3.33 -14.42
C ILE A 117 13.55 4.08 -14.10
N ASP A 118 13.48 5.39 -13.88
CA ASP A 118 14.65 6.24 -13.57
C ASP A 118 14.80 6.54 -12.06
N LYS A 119 14.07 5.84 -11.19
CA LYS A 119 14.13 6.03 -9.75
C LYS A 119 14.96 4.94 -9.10
N ASP A 120 15.77 5.34 -8.12
CA ASP A 120 16.45 4.39 -7.24
C ASP A 120 15.40 3.71 -6.33
N ILE A 121 14.96 2.52 -6.71
CA ILE A 121 14.02 1.69 -5.96
C ILE A 121 14.80 0.72 -5.08
N THR A 122 14.65 0.84 -3.76
CA THR A 122 15.38 -0.01 -2.81
C THR A 122 14.50 -1.03 -2.11
N ASN A 123 13.17 -0.84 -2.14
CA ASN A 123 12.22 -1.82 -1.61
C ASN A 123 10.94 -1.86 -2.43
N ILE A 124 10.25 -2.99 -2.34
CA ILE A 124 8.91 -3.18 -2.89
C ILE A 124 7.96 -3.51 -1.75
N TYR A 125 6.78 -2.91 -1.76
CA TYR A 125 5.67 -3.32 -0.92
C TYR A 125 4.40 -3.44 -1.75
N ALA A 126 3.65 -4.50 -1.49
CA ALA A 126 2.44 -4.79 -2.23
C ALA A 126 1.24 -5.02 -1.32
N THR A 127 0.06 -4.67 -1.81
CA THR A 127 -1.22 -5.02 -1.17
C THR A 127 -1.97 -5.96 -2.10
N THR A 128 -2.07 -7.25 -1.76
CA THR A 128 -2.88 -8.21 -2.52
C THR A 128 -4.33 -8.21 -1.99
N PRO A 129 -5.34 -8.37 -2.85
CA PRO A 129 -6.76 -8.32 -2.43
C PRO A 129 -7.19 -9.42 -1.44
N TYR A 130 -6.35 -10.42 -1.16
CA TYR A 130 -6.73 -11.61 -0.39
C TYR A 130 -5.82 -11.94 0.81
N LYS A 131 -4.70 -11.24 1.02
CA LYS A 131 -3.86 -11.41 2.22
C LYS A 131 -3.30 -10.06 2.67
N ILE A 132 -3.78 -9.58 3.81
CA ILE A 132 -3.19 -8.44 4.53
C ILE A 132 -1.84 -8.92 5.08
N GLY A 133 -0.78 -8.57 4.38
CA GLY A 133 0.59 -8.63 4.86
C GLY A 133 1.33 -7.49 4.19
N TYR A 134 1.79 -6.52 4.98
CA TYR A 134 2.78 -5.55 4.53
C TYR A 134 4.08 -6.32 4.28
N PHE A 135 4.22 -6.92 3.10
CA PHE A 135 5.47 -7.55 2.70
C PHE A 135 6.37 -6.46 2.13
N ILE A 136 7.25 -5.93 2.98
CA ILE A 136 8.47 -5.27 2.54
C ILE A 136 9.36 -6.39 2.02
N PHE A 137 9.50 -6.50 0.70
CA PHE A 137 10.57 -7.30 0.13
C PHE A 137 11.87 -6.54 0.36
N SER A 138 12.62 -6.94 1.39
CA SER A 138 14.00 -6.50 1.57
C SER A 138 14.90 -7.10 0.49
N GLU A 139 16.05 -6.47 0.22
CA GLU A 139 17.06 -6.93 -0.76
C GLU A 139 17.38 -8.44 -0.66
N SER A 140 17.39 -9.01 0.56
CA SER A 140 17.64 -10.43 0.79
C SER A 140 16.55 -11.36 0.20
N LEU A 141 15.28 -10.95 0.23
CA LEU A 141 14.17 -11.72 -0.33
C LEU A 141 14.00 -11.49 -1.83
N ILE A 142 14.30 -10.29 -2.33
CA ILE A 142 14.33 -10.02 -3.78
C ILE A 142 15.39 -10.90 -4.45
N THR A 143 16.59 -10.98 -3.88
CA THR A 143 17.67 -11.85 -4.37
C THR A 143 17.28 -13.33 -4.28
N SER A 144 16.60 -13.74 -3.20
CA SER A 144 16.10 -15.12 -3.06
C SER A 144 14.96 -15.46 -4.02
N PHE A 145 14.10 -14.50 -4.39
CA PHE A 145 12.97 -14.70 -5.29
C PHE A 145 13.42 -14.67 -6.76
N ALA A 146 14.33 -13.76 -7.12
CA ALA A 146 14.96 -13.69 -8.45
C ALA A 146 15.81 -14.93 -8.76
N ASN A 147 16.39 -15.57 -7.73
CA ASN A 147 17.14 -16.83 -7.86
C ASN A 147 16.28 -18.08 -7.59
N SER A 148 14.97 -17.95 -7.40
CA SER A 148 14.08 -19.10 -7.21
C SER A 148 13.72 -19.73 -8.56
N SER A 149 13.60 -21.05 -8.59
CA SER A 149 13.28 -21.86 -9.78
C SER A 149 11.88 -21.62 -10.37
N TRP A 150 11.17 -20.59 -9.91
CA TRP A 150 9.87 -20.17 -10.43
C TRP A 150 9.99 -19.02 -11.45
N VAL A 151 11.18 -18.40 -11.57
CA VAL A 151 11.49 -17.30 -12.50
C VAL A 151 12.52 -17.73 -13.57
N GLN A 152 12.97 -18.99 -13.56
CA GLN A 152 13.70 -19.63 -14.68
C GLN A 152 12.80 -20.61 -15.43
#